data_AF-A0A2G9TQ89-F1
#
_entry.id   AF-A0A2G9TQ89-F1
#
_cell.length_a   1.000
_cell.length_b   1.000
_cell.length_c   1.000
_cell.angle_alpha   90.00
_cell.angle_beta   90.00
_cell.angle_gamma   90.00
#
_symmetry.space_group_name_H-M   'P 1'
#
loop_
_entity.id
_entity.type
_entity.pdbx_description
1 polymer ?
#
loop_
_entity_poly.entity_id
_entity_poly.type
_entity_poly.pdbx_seq_one_letter_code
_entity_poly.pdbx_strand_id
1 'polypeptide(L)'
;HLLNDTIISSKETDANRQSATDSAKKIQKKEMLIRKRLLSNPNHKLDELCSELDHTCFVIADRVEEFNGKLLAYRSLRRKGPQGVLTLSDARILPPSPLTWENFNTKTWKIDKSTIRLEYARLMVVGAFFSGALEFNTTRKQDVLLIGLGGGIINNYFTTMPNHTIAVTVVDIDPVMKRIAEKWYDFRESPNHQIIVEDGVKYDAILLDVCYNVHRSMMCPIEEFLTDDVIEAMRAITTDNGAVIVNIITTKDSTSEADR
;
A
#
# COMPACT_ATOMS: atom_id res chain seq x y z
N HIS A 1 -3.60 -62.06 -27.49
CA HIS A 1 -2.95 -60.75 -27.64
C HIS A 1 -3.66 -59.60 -26.91
N LEU A 2 -4.99 -59.59 -26.75
CA LEU A 2 -5.73 -58.47 -26.12
C LEU A 2 -5.59 -58.29 -24.59
N LEU A 3 -5.09 -59.27 -23.84
CA LEU A 3 -4.95 -59.19 -22.38
C LEU A 3 -3.64 -58.53 -21.91
N ASN A 4 -2.61 -58.47 -22.75
CA ASN A 4 -1.32 -57.87 -22.38
C ASN A 4 -1.35 -56.35 -22.51
N ASP A 5 -2.10 -55.79 -23.46
CA ASP A 5 -2.13 -54.35 -23.71
C ASP A 5 -2.84 -53.56 -22.59
N THR A 6 -3.83 -54.17 -21.93
CA THR A 6 -4.57 -53.53 -20.82
C THR A 6 -3.72 -53.43 -19.54
N ILE A 7 -2.85 -54.41 -19.27
CA ILE A 7 -1.98 -54.44 -18.09
C ILE A 7 -0.78 -53.48 -18.24
N ILE A 8 -0.29 -53.30 -19.47
CA ILE A 8 0.78 -52.35 -19.77
C ILE A 8 0.25 -50.91 -19.59
N SER A 9 -0.94 -50.61 -20.13
CA SER A 9 -1.59 -49.31 -19.99
C SER A 9 -1.86 -48.94 -18.51
N SER A 10 -2.31 -49.88 -17.68
CA SER A 10 -2.57 -49.61 -16.25
C SER A 10 -1.28 -49.34 -15.46
N LYS A 11 -0.19 -50.06 -15.75
CA LYS A 11 1.12 -49.86 -15.10
C LYS A 11 1.78 -48.54 -15.51
N GLU A 12 1.63 -48.12 -16.77
CA GLU A 12 2.08 -46.80 -17.23
C GLU A 12 1.31 -45.66 -16.56
N THR A 13 0.00 -45.80 -16.38
CA THR A 13 -0.81 -44.81 -15.66
C THR A 13 -0.46 -44.71 -14.17
N ASP A 14 -0.16 -45.83 -13.52
CA ASP A 14 0.24 -45.84 -12.10
C ASP A 14 1.66 -45.29 -11.90
N ALA A 15 2.60 -45.60 -12.81
CA ALA A 15 3.95 -45.03 -12.78
C ALA A 15 3.95 -43.51 -13.03
N ASN A 16 3.11 -43.02 -13.94
CA ASN A 16 2.94 -41.58 -14.18
C ASN A 16 2.28 -40.87 -13.00
N ARG A 17 1.28 -41.49 -12.35
CA ARG A 17 0.69 -40.96 -11.10
C ARG A 17 1.71 -40.90 -9.97
N GLN A 18 2.49 -41.97 -9.79
CA GLN A 18 3.52 -42.05 -8.75
C GLN A 18 4.61 -40.99 -8.96
N SER A 19 5.10 -40.84 -10.19
CA SER A 19 6.06 -39.81 -10.60
C SER A 19 5.54 -38.38 -10.35
N ALA A 20 4.27 -38.12 -10.66
CA ALA A 20 3.63 -36.84 -10.39
C ALA A 20 3.52 -36.55 -8.87
N THR A 21 3.16 -37.56 -8.05
CA THR A 21 3.14 -37.42 -6.58
C THR A 21 4.51 -37.18 -5.97
N ASP A 22 5.56 -37.85 -6.48
CA ASP A 22 6.91 -37.67 -5.95
C ASP A 22 7.51 -36.31 -6.35
N SER A 23 7.19 -35.83 -7.55
CA SER A 23 7.50 -34.47 -7.98
C SER A 23 6.81 -33.43 -7.08
N ALA A 24 5.51 -33.60 -6.79
CA ALA A 24 4.75 -32.72 -5.91
C ALA A 24 5.33 -32.67 -4.47
N LYS A 25 5.68 -33.82 -3.90
CA LYS A 25 6.35 -33.90 -2.58
C LYS A 25 7.71 -33.18 -2.58
N LYS A 26 8.48 -33.31 -3.67
CA LYS A 26 9.78 -32.63 -3.82
C LYS A 26 9.63 -31.11 -3.91
N ILE A 27 8.61 -30.63 -4.62
CA ILE A 27 8.26 -29.20 -4.70
C ILE A 27 7.86 -28.67 -3.32
N GLN A 28 6.96 -29.36 -2.61
CA GLN A 28 6.55 -28.98 -1.25
C GLN A 28 7.75 -28.93 -0.28
N LYS A 29 8.67 -29.91 -0.36
CA LYS A 29 9.88 -29.93 0.47
C LYS A 29 10.81 -28.75 0.18
N LYS A 30 10.98 -28.38 -1.09
CA LYS A 30 11.76 -27.19 -1.48
C LYS A 30 11.10 -25.91 -0.98
N GLU A 31 9.80 -25.77 -1.16
CA GLU A 31 9.03 -24.61 -0.69
C GLU A 31 9.14 -24.45 0.83
N MET A 32 9.03 -25.53 1.61
CA MET A 32 9.22 -25.49 3.07
C MET A 32 10.60 -24.96 3.47
N LEU A 33 11.66 -25.34 2.75
CA LEU A 33 13.01 -24.85 3.03
C LEU A 33 13.15 -23.35 2.74
N ILE A 34 12.52 -22.88 1.66
CA ILE A 34 12.49 -21.45 1.30
C ILE A 34 11.71 -20.65 2.34
N ARG A 35 10.53 -21.14 2.75
CA ARG A 35 9.73 -20.52 3.81
C ARG A 35 10.53 -20.42 5.11
N LYS A 36 11.20 -21.51 5.53
CA LYS A 36 12.06 -21.49 6.72
C LYS A 36 13.17 -20.44 6.62
N ARG A 37 13.77 -20.26 5.44
CA ARG A 37 14.77 -19.21 5.21
C ARG A 37 14.17 -17.82 5.37
N LEU A 38 13.04 -17.53 4.74
CA LEU A 38 12.37 -16.24 4.86
C LEU A 38 11.98 -15.92 6.31
N LEU A 39 11.44 -16.91 7.03
CA LEU A 39 11.00 -16.74 8.42
C LEU A 39 12.17 -16.68 9.41
N SER A 40 13.38 -17.13 9.03
CA SER A 40 14.57 -17.03 9.89
C SER A 40 15.11 -15.60 10.00
N ASN A 41 14.83 -14.75 9.01
CA ASN A 41 15.07 -13.32 9.07
C ASN A 41 13.80 -12.58 8.60
N PRO A 42 12.78 -12.52 9.46
CA PRO A 42 11.44 -12.11 9.05
C PRO A 42 11.35 -10.62 8.75
N ASN A 43 12.30 -9.80 9.19
CA ASN A 43 12.33 -8.37 8.91
C ASN A 43 13.66 -8.04 8.22
N HIS A 44 13.61 -7.53 7.00
CA HIS A 44 14.82 -7.15 6.27
C HIS A 44 14.63 -5.84 5.52
N LYS A 45 15.62 -4.96 5.69
CA LYS A 45 15.73 -3.69 4.96
C LYS A 45 15.99 -3.97 3.48
N LEU A 46 15.20 -3.34 2.61
CA LEU A 46 15.35 -3.44 1.16
C LEU A 46 16.23 -2.32 0.60
N ASP A 47 15.98 -1.11 1.08
CA ASP A 47 16.49 0.12 0.49
C ASP A 47 16.43 1.28 1.49
N GLU A 48 17.13 2.35 1.15
CA GLU A 48 17.08 3.63 1.82
C GLU A 48 17.17 4.73 0.77
N LEU A 49 16.21 5.64 0.77
CA LEU A 49 16.22 6.80 -0.11
C LEU A 49 16.14 8.06 0.75
N CYS A 50 16.89 9.09 0.38
CA CYS A 50 16.90 10.36 1.10
C CYS A 50 16.35 11.47 0.22
N SER A 51 15.66 12.40 0.87
CA SER A 51 15.17 13.63 0.27
C SER A 51 16.33 14.49 -0.21
N GLU A 52 16.18 15.05 -1.41
CA GLU A 52 17.04 16.13 -1.88
C GLU A 52 16.69 17.47 -1.25
N LEU A 53 15.48 17.61 -0.67
CA LEU A 53 15.00 18.88 -0.13
C LEU A 53 15.53 19.14 1.28
N ASP A 54 15.43 18.15 2.17
CA ASP A 54 15.75 18.32 3.60
C ASP A 54 16.74 17.27 4.14
N HIS A 55 17.25 16.39 3.26
CA HIS A 55 18.14 15.27 3.60
C HIS A 55 17.55 14.24 4.58
N THR A 56 16.23 14.27 4.81
CA THR A 56 15.55 13.22 5.55
C THR A 56 15.62 11.91 4.77
N CYS A 57 16.11 10.85 5.42
CA CYS A 57 16.17 9.52 4.83
C CYS A 57 14.98 8.66 5.24
N PHE A 58 14.56 7.78 4.34
CA PHE A 58 13.45 6.86 4.51
C PHE A 58 13.92 5.43 4.28
N VAL A 59 13.46 4.51 5.12
CA VAL A 59 13.79 3.09 5.08
C VAL A 59 12.59 2.31 4.55
N ILE A 60 12.86 1.48 3.55
CA ILE A 60 11.92 0.49 3.04
C ILE A 60 12.35 -0.87 3.56
N ALA A 61 11.43 -1.60 4.19
CA ALA A 61 11.71 -2.93 4.73
C ALA A 61 10.52 -3.85 4.53
N ASP A 62 10.79 -5.11 4.21
CA ASP A 62 9.78 -6.15 4.14
C ASP A 62 9.74 -6.94 5.45
N ARG A 63 8.53 -7.29 5.87
CA ARG A 63 8.26 -8.23 6.95
C ARG A 63 7.57 -9.47 6.39
N VAL A 64 8.05 -10.66 6.70
CA VAL A 64 7.44 -11.94 6.35
C VAL A 64 7.05 -12.68 7.63
N GLU A 65 5.82 -13.20 7.66
CA GLU A 65 5.27 -13.97 8.79
C GLU A 65 4.46 -15.16 8.27
N GLU A 66 4.14 -16.10 9.14
CA GLU A 66 3.25 -17.23 8.81
C GLU A 66 2.02 -17.18 9.70
N PHE A 67 0.84 -17.27 9.09
CA PHE A 67 -0.44 -17.26 9.78
C PHE A 67 -1.34 -18.35 9.19
N ASN A 68 -1.82 -19.27 10.04
CA ASN A 68 -2.64 -20.41 9.63
C ASN A 68 -2.05 -21.21 8.43
N GLY A 69 -0.73 -21.43 8.44
CA GLY A 69 0.00 -22.14 7.37
C GLY A 69 0.15 -21.38 6.05
N LYS A 70 -0.27 -20.11 6.00
CA LYS A 70 -0.10 -19.22 4.86
C LYS A 70 1.04 -18.25 5.11
N LEU A 71 1.90 -18.09 4.11
CA LEU A 71 2.96 -17.09 4.13
C LEU A 71 2.32 -15.71 3.90
N LEU A 72 2.57 -14.80 4.82
CA LEU A 72 2.14 -13.42 4.77
C LEU A 72 3.39 -12.53 4.66
N ALA A 73 3.32 -11.48 3.86
CA ALA A 73 4.37 -10.49 3.79
C ALA A 73 3.84 -9.07 3.60
N TYR A 74 4.61 -8.10 4.06
CA TYR A 74 4.26 -6.68 4.04
C TYR A 74 5.49 -5.83 3.77
N ARG A 75 5.29 -4.68 3.15
CA ARG A 75 6.30 -3.68 2.87
C ARG A 75 6.00 -2.42 3.66
N SER A 76 6.94 -2.01 4.49
CA SER A 76 6.86 -0.83 5.33
C SER A 76 7.72 0.31 4.80
N LEU A 77 7.26 1.54 5.00
CA LEU A 77 7.99 2.78 4.78
C LEU A 77 8.01 3.58 6.08
N ARG A 78 9.21 3.96 6.52
CA ARG A 78 9.40 4.79 7.72
C ARG A 78 10.52 5.79 7.50
N ARG A 79 10.47 6.92 8.19
CA ARG A 79 11.64 7.80 8.31
C ARG A 79 12.75 7.09 9.08
N LYS A 80 13.99 7.27 8.65
CA LYS A 80 15.19 6.73 9.29
C LYS A 80 15.50 7.48 10.59
N GLY A 81 15.94 6.74 11.59
CA GLY A 81 16.42 7.29 12.85
C GLY A 81 15.31 7.46 13.90
N PRO A 82 15.68 7.83 15.14
CA PRO A 82 14.77 7.87 16.28
C PRO A 82 13.67 8.92 16.15
N GLN A 83 13.88 9.92 15.28
CA GLN A 83 12.90 10.96 15.00
C GLN A 83 11.71 10.44 14.18
N GLY A 84 11.88 9.33 13.44
CA GLY A 84 10.84 8.71 12.61
C GLY A 84 9.83 7.92 13.44
N VAL A 85 8.87 8.63 14.03
CA VAL A 85 7.87 8.03 14.94
C VAL A 85 6.67 7.42 14.20
N LEU A 86 6.41 7.86 12.96
CA LEU A 86 5.27 7.36 12.18
C LEU A 86 5.67 6.22 11.23
N THR A 87 4.75 5.27 11.04
CA THR A 87 4.76 4.35 9.91
C THR A 87 4.04 5.02 8.76
N LEU A 88 4.79 5.49 7.76
CA LEU A 88 4.25 6.25 6.63
C LEU A 88 3.49 5.38 5.65
N SER A 89 3.83 4.10 5.55
CA SER A 89 3.06 3.10 4.79
C SER A 89 3.34 1.71 5.31
N ASP A 90 2.33 0.85 5.22
CA ASP A 90 2.42 -0.60 5.41
C ASP A 90 1.50 -1.27 4.37
N ALA A 91 2.09 -1.87 3.35
CA ALA A 91 1.39 -2.46 2.22
C ALA A 91 1.50 -3.99 2.26
N ARG A 92 0.41 -4.67 1.95
CA ARG A 92 0.45 -6.11 1.71
C ARG A 92 1.25 -6.38 0.42
N ILE A 93 2.18 -7.33 0.46
CA ILE A 93 2.83 -7.86 -0.75
C ILE A 93 2.44 -9.32 -0.95
N LEU A 94 2.37 -9.75 -2.21
CA LEU A 94 1.90 -11.07 -2.62
C LEU A 94 3.07 -12.02 -2.84
N PRO A 95 3.31 -12.98 -1.92
CA PRO A 95 4.26 -14.04 -2.18
C PRO A 95 3.80 -14.86 -3.39
N PRO A 96 4.69 -15.20 -4.33
CA PRO A 96 4.34 -16.03 -5.46
C PRO A 96 3.95 -17.44 -5.00
N SER A 97 3.04 -18.06 -5.72
CA SER A 97 2.66 -19.46 -5.54
C SER A 97 2.74 -20.16 -6.90
N PRO A 98 3.61 -21.20 -7.06
CA PRO A 98 4.51 -21.76 -6.06
C PRO A 98 5.73 -20.88 -5.75
N LEU A 99 6.26 -21.01 -4.54
CA LEU A 99 7.48 -20.32 -4.10
C LEU A 99 8.73 -21.14 -4.47
N THR A 100 9.67 -20.52 -5.16
CA THR A 100 10.90 -21.14 -5.69
C THR A 100 12.14 -20.32 -5.32
N TRP A 101 13.32 -20.92 -5.46
CA TRP A 101 14.59 -20.22 -5.26
C TRP A 101 14.84 -19.10 -6.28
N GLU A 102 14.07 -19.05 -7.36
CA GLU A 102 14.15 -17.98 -8.38
C GLU A 102 13.25 -16.79 -8.03
N ASN A 103 12.15 -17.01 -7.31
CA ASN A 103 11.14 -15.99 -7.04
C ASN A 103 11.00 -15.62 -5.54
N PHE A 104 11.79 -16.20 -4.64
CA PHE A 104 11.70 -15.92 -3.18
C PHE A 104 12.21 -14.52 -2.77
N ASN A 105 12.84 -13.79 -3.68
CA ASN A 105 13.31 -12.43 -3.40
C ASN A 105 12.12 -11.46 -3.29
N THR A 106 11.74 -11.14 -2.07
CA THR A 106 10.64 -10.22 -1.72
C THR A 106 10.66 -8.88 -2.46
N LYS A 107 11.82 -8.38 -2.91
CA LYS A 107 11.94 -7.14 -3.70
C LYS A 107 11.10 -7.18 -4.98
N THR A 108 10.85 -8.35 -5.55
CA THR A 108 10.09 -8.51 -6.80
C THR A 108 8.60 -8.81 -6.57
N TRP A 109 8.18 -9.00 -5.32
CA TRP A 109 6.80 -9.33 -4.99
C TRP A 109 5.90 -8.11 -5.18
N LYS A 110 4.71 -8.38 -5.72
CA LYS A 110 3.74 -7.34 -6.07
C LYS A 110 2.98 -6.83 -4.87
N ILE A 111 2.68 -5.55 -4.88
CA ILE A 111 1.80 -4.92 -3.89
C ILE A 111 0.37 -5.36 -4.16
N ASP A 112 -0.30 -5.82 -3.10
CA ASP A 112 -1.73 -6.03 -3.11
C ASP A 112 -2.45 -4.70 -2.82
N LYS A 113 -2.78 -4.01 -3.91
CA LYS A 113 -3.44 -2.70 -3.89
C LYS A 113 -4.88 -2.77 -3.37
N SER A 114 -5.48 -3.96 -3.27
CA SER A 114 -6.85 -4.15 -2.79
C SER A 114 -6.98 -4.12 -1.26
N THR A 115 -5.89 -3.86 -0.54
CA THR A 115 -5.88 -3.87 0.93
C THR A 115 -5.19 -2.63 1.50
N ILE A 116 -5.67 -2.18 2.64
CA ILE A 116 -5.04 -1.14 3.45
C ILE A 116 -4.78 -1.72 4.83
N ARG A 117 -3.56 -1.55 5.38
CA ARG A 117 -3.20 -2.03 6.72
C ARG A 117 -3.33 -0.99 7.81
N LEU A 118 -2.99 0.27 7.51
CA LEU A 118 -3.02 1.36 8.47
C LEU A 118 -4.47 1.75 8.76
N GLU A 119 -4.84 1.79 10.03
CA GLU A 119 -6.22 2.03 10.46
C GLU A 119 -6.72 3.41 10.05
N TYR A 120 -5.92 4.46 10.26
CA TYR A 120 -6.26 5.82 9.87
C TYR A 120 -6.53 5.90 8.35
N ALA A 121 -5.71 5.24 7.52
CA ALA A 121 -5.88 5.23 6.07
C ALA A 121 -7.21 4.56 5.65
N ARG A 122 -7.64 3.51 6.36
CA ARG A 122 -8.98 2.92 6.13
C ARG A 122 -10.08 3.90 6.51
N LEU A 123 -9.93 4.60 7.63
CA LEU A 123 -10.90 5.59 8.08
C LEU A 123 -11.01 6.77 7.12
N MET A 124 -9.91 7.21 6.50
CA MET A 124 -9.94 8.25 5.47
C MET A 124 -10.72 7.80 4.23
N VAL A 125 -10.46 6.57 3.75
CA VAL A 125 -11.23 5.99 2.63
C VAL A 125 -12.72 5.89 2.99
N VAL A 126 -13.05 5.36 4.17
CA VAL A 126 -14.43 5.26 4.65
C VAL A 126 -15.07 6.64 4.78
N GLY A 127 -14.35 7.64 5.30
CA GLY A 127 -14.82 9.01 5.45
C GLY A 127 -15.20 9.66 4.13
N ALA A 128 -14.46 9.37 3.05
CA ALA A 128 -14.79 9.85 1.72
C ALA A 128 -16.16 9.34 1.23
N PHE A 129 -16.55 8.10 1.55
CA PHE A 129 -17.88 7.58 1.22
C PHE A 129 -18.96 7.98 2.24
N PHE A 130 -18.64 7.91 3.53
CA PHE A 130 -19.59 8.19 4.61
C PHE A 130 -20.06 9.64 4.63
N SER A 131 -19.19 10.58 4.24
CA SER A 131 -19.54 11.99 4.10
C SER A 131 -20.52 12.29 2.97
N GLY A 132 -20.72 11.35 2.04
CA GLY A 132 -21.48 11.56 0.80
C GLY A 132 -20.68 12.20 -0.34
N ALA A 133 -19.40 12.51 -0.11
CA ALA A 133 -18.50 13.04 -1.14
C ALA A 133 -18.28 12.03 -2.27
N LEU A 134 -18.07 10.76 -1.91
CA LEU A 134 -18.02 9.65 -2.86
C LEU A 134 -19.30 8.81 -2.79
N GLU A 135 -19.87 8.54 -3.95
CA GLU A 135 -20.93 7.58 -4.16
C GLU A 135 -20.37 6.16 -4.21
N PHE A 136 -21.03 5.25 -3.49
CA PHE A 136 -20.68 3.84 -3.49
C PHE A 136 -21.39 3.09 -4.63
N ASN A 137 -20.68 2.14 -5.26
CA ASN A 137 -21.18 1.27 -6.32
C ASN A 137 -21.76 2.05 -7.51
N THR A 138 -20.98 2.99 -8.03
CA THR A 138 -21.33 3.86 -9.15
C THR A 138 -20.32 3.73 -10.29
N THR A 139 -20.79 3.86 -11.53
CA THR A 139 -19.92 3.98 -12.71
C THR A 139 -19.55 5.44 -13.01
N ARG A 140 -20.09 6.41 -12.27
CA ARG A 140 -19.71 7.82 -12.38
C ARG A 140 -18.23 7.96 -12.05
N LYS A 141 -17.51 8.76 -12.85
CA LYS A 141 -16.15 9.18 -12.49
C LYS A 141 -16.21 10.09 -11.27
N GLN A 142 -15.35 9.82 -10.30
CA GLN A 142 -15.22 10.61 -9.08
C GLN A 142 -13.76 11.03 -8.90
N ASP A 143 -13.54 12.29 -8.54
CA ASP A 143 -12.22 12.91 -8.49
C ASP A 143 -11.79 13.13 -7.04
N VAL A 144 -10.66 12.55 -6.64
CA VAL A 144 -10.09 12.62 -5.29
C VAL A 144 -8.74 13.33 -5.34
N LEU A 145 -8.58 14.35 -4.50
CA LEU A 145 -7.27 14.94 -4.19
C LEU A 145 -6.73 14.31 -2.91
N LEU A 146 -5.50 13.80 -2.96
CA LEU A 146 -4.76 13.33 -1.78
C LEU A 146 -3.53 14.22 -1.59
N ILE A 147 -3.42 14.86 -0.43
CA ILE A 147 -2.27 15.68 -0.05
C ILE A 147 -1.44 14.87 0.94
N GLY A 148 -0.23 14.48 0.53
CA GLY A 148 0.63 13.50 1.22
C GLY A 148 0.57 12.13 0.55
N LEU A 149 1.66 11.72 -0.10
CA LEU A 149 1.74 10.46 -0.85
C LEU A 149 2.15 9.28 0.04
N GLY A 150 3.21 9.47 0.84
CA GLY A 150 3.87 8.36 1.54
C GLY A 150 4.30 7.25 0.57
N GLY A 151 3.91 6.00 0.85
CA GLY A 151 4.06 4.86 -0.07
C GLY A 151 2.86 4.66 -0.99
N GLY A 152 1.85 5.53 -0.93
CA GLY A 152 0.73 5.54 -1.86
C GLY A 152 -0.34 4.46 -1.65
N ILE A 153 -0.52 3.99 -0.42
CA ILE A 153 -1.48 2.92 -0.11
C ILE A 153 -2.95 3.36 -0.30
N ILE A 154 -3.29 4.62 0.00
CA ILE A 154 -4.64 5.16 -0.13
C ILE A 154 -5.02 5.30 -1.61
N ASN A 155 -4.19 5.98 -2.39
CA ASN A 155 -4.43 6.17 -3.82
C ASN A 155 -4.40 4.86 -4.61
N ASN A 156 -3.51 3.91 -4.27
CA ASN A 156 -3.52 2.58 -4.89
C ASN A 156 -4.83 1.82 -4.61
N TYR A 157 -5.40 1.96 -3.42
CA TYR A 157 -6.66 1.32 -3.07
C TYR A 157 -7.82 1.92 -3.87
N PHE A 158 -7.97 3.25 -3.86
CA PHE A 158 -9.03 3.93 -4.62
C PHE A 158 -9.02 3.56 -6.11
N THR A 159 -7.84 3.55 -6.74
CA THR A 159 -7.73 3.28 -8.19
C THR A 159 -7.91 1.80 -8.55
N THR A 160 -7.95 0.90 -7.56
CA THR A 160 -8.20 -0.54 -7.77
C THR A 160 -9.52 -1.02 -7.19
N MET A 161 -10.34 -0.11 -6.65
CA MET A 161 -11.61 -0.45 -6.05
C MET A 161 -12.60 -0.95 -7.12
N PRO A 162 -13.18 -2.15 -6.97
CA PRO A 162 -14.11 -2.69 -7.96
C PRO A 162 -15.41 -1.88 -7.98
N ASN A 163 -16.07 -1.81 -9.13
CA ASN A 163 -17.35 -1.11 -9.33
C ASN A 163 -17.31 0.39 -8.99
N HIS A 164 -16.15 1.01 -9.08
CA HIS A 164 -15.95 2.46 -8.93
C HIS A 164 -15.01 2.95 -10.04
N THR A 165 -15.18 4.19 -10.47
CA THR A 165 -14.21 4.89 -11.33
C THR A 165 -13.70 6.09 -10.56
N ILE A 166 -12.63 5.91 -9.79
CA ILE A 166 -12.04 6.96 -8.96
C ILE A 166 -10.73 7.41 -9.58
N ALA A 167 -10.68 8.67 -9.99
CA ALA A 167 -9.46 9.33 -10.39
C ALA A 167 -8.80 9.96 -9.16
N VAL A 168 -7.54 9.65 -8.93
CA VAL A 168 -6.79 10.16 -7.79
C VAL A 168 -5.65 11.04 -8.27
N THR A 169 -5.69 12.29 -7.84
CA THR A 169 -4.59 13.24 -7.96
C THR A 169 -3.88 13.28 -6.61
N VAL A 170 -2.57 13.04 -6.60
CA VAL A 170 -1.77 13.10 -5.38
C VAL A 170 -0.79 14.27 -5.46
N VAL A 171 -0.70 15.04 -4.37
CA VAL A 171 0.29 16.11 -4.21
C VAL A 171 1.20 15.73 -3.04
N ASP A 172 2.50 15.73 -3.30
CA ASP A 172 3.53 15.59 -2.26
C ASP A 172 4.67 16.56 -2.59
N ILE A 173 5.15 17.28 -1.58
CA ILE A 173 6.20 18.27 -1.76
C ILE A 173 7.55 17.61 -2.04
N ASP A 174 7.78 16.40 -1.54
CA ASP A 174 9.08 15.74 -1.61
C ASP A 174 9.16 14.76 -2.78
N PRO A 175 9.98 15.01 -3.80
CA PRO A 175 10.12 14.11 -4.96
C PRO A 175 10.63 12.72 -4.57
N VAL A 176 11.27 12.54 -3.41
CA VAL A 176 11.67 11.20 -2.95
C VAL A 176 10.46 10.29 -2.74
N MET A 177 9.31 10.83 -2.33
CA MET A 177 8.08 10.04 -2.12
C MET A 177 7.57 9.45 -3.42
N LYS A 178 7.59 10.24 -4.51
CA LYS A 178 7.24 9.73 -5.85
C LYS A 178 8.15 8.58 -6.26
N ARG A 179 9.47 8.74 -6.13
CA ARG A 179 10.44 7.68 -6.46
C ARG A 179 10.23 6.42 -5.62
N ILE A 180 9.93 6.57 -4.32
CA ILE A 180 9.63 5.45 -3.44
C ILE A 180 8.35 4.75 -3.90
N ALA A 181 7.29 5.49 -4.21
CA ALA A 181 6.01 4.94 -4.64
C ALA A 181 6.16 4.14 -5.95
N GLU A 182 6.85 4.71 -6.95
CA GLU A 182 7.11 4.07 -8.24
C GLU A 182 7.96 2.80 -8.10
N LYS A 183 9.04 2.87 -7.32
CA LYS A 183 10.01 1.78 -7.21
C LYS A 183 9.52 0.64 -6.30
N TRP A 184 8.87 0.98 -5.20
CA TRP A 184 8.63 0.04 -4.10
C TRP A 184 7.15 -0.25 -3.84
N TYR A 185 6.23 0.59 -4.30
CA TYR A 185 4.79 0.46 -4.04
C TYR A 185 3.94 0.24 -5.30
N ASP A 186 4.57 -0.20 -6.40
CA ASP A 186 3.94 -0.47 -7.69
C ASP A 186 3.07 0.70 -8.20
N PHE A 187 3.35 1.95 -7.78
CA PHE A 187 2.67 3.12 -8.33
C PHE A 187 3.04 3.27 -9.81
N ARG A 188 2.03 3.59 -10.63
CA ARG A 188 2.19 3.87 -12.06
C ARG A 188 1.23 4.97 -12.43
N GLU A 189 1.75 6.01 -13.06
CA GLU A 189 0.89 7.08 -13.56
C GLU A 189 -0.09 6.54 -14.61
N SER A 190 -1.30 7.10 -14.58
CA SER A 190 -2.35 6.88 -15.56
C SER A 190 -3.25 8.12 -15.61
N PRO A 191 -4.15 8.25 -16.60
CA PRO A 191 -5.10 9.36 -16.64
C PRO A 191 -5.98 9.48 -15.37
N ASN A 192 -6.20 8.38 -14.65
CA ASN A 192 -6.96 8.34 -13.40
C ASN A 192 -6.07 8.22 -12.16
N HIS A 193 -4.74 8.32 -12.31
CA HIS A 193 -3.82 8.19 -11.18
C HIS A 193 -2.56 9.00 -11.44
N GLN A 194 -2.51 10.21 -10.92
CA GLN A 194 -1.42 11.14 -11.19
C GLN A 194 -0.81 11.64 -9.89
N ILE A 195 0.49 11.93 -9.92
CA ILE A 195 1.16 12.73 -8.89
C ILE A 195 1.49 14.06 -9.55
N ILE A 196 0.82 15.14 -9.15
CA ILE A 196 1.00 16.48 -9.73
C ILE A 196 1.34 17.50 -8.67
N VAL A 197 1.84 18.66 -9.11
CA VAL A 197 2.02 19.87 -8.31
C VAL A 197 1.39 21.01 -9.11
N GLU A 198 0.07 20.99 -9.27
CA GLU A 198 -0.64 22.02 -10.06
C GLU A 198 -2.01 22.36 -9.45
N ASP A 199 -2.44 23.59 -9.71
CA ASP A 199 -3.66 24.21 -9.21
C ASP A 199 -4.79 24.15 -10.27
N GLY A 200 -6.05 24.06 -9.84
CA GLY A 200 -7.18 24.38 -10.73
C GLY A 200 -8.21 23.31 -11.11
N VAL A 201 -8.43 22.26 -10.30
CA VAL A 201 -9.57 21.32 -10.49
C VAL A 201 -10.40 21.25 -9.21
N LYS A 202 -11.74 21.17 -9.32
CA LYS A 202 -12.62 20.85 -8.18
C LYS A 202 -12.67 19.35 -7.93
N TYR A 203 -12.65 18.93 -6.67
CA TYR A 203 -12.64 17.53 -6.25
C TYR A 203 -13.91 17.14 -5.49
N ASP A 204 -14.35 15.90 -5.70
CA ASP A 204 -15.42 15.29 -4.90
C ASP A 204 -14.95 15.11 -3.45
N ALA A 205 -13.72 14.62 -3.23
CA ALA A 205 -13.12 14.51 -1.91
C ALA A 205 -11.67 15.03 -1.87
N ILE A 206 -11.31 15.71 -0.79
CA ILE A 206 -9.93 16.08 -0.47
C ILE A 206 -9.51 15.32 0.78
N LEU A 207 -8.39 14.60 0.70
CA LEU A 207 -7.79 13.87 1.81
C LEU A 207 -6.50 14.57 2.20
N LEU A 208 -6.47 15.14 3.40
CA LEU A 208 -5.29 15.79 3.96
C LEU A 208 -4.54 14.81 4.87
N ASP A 209 -3.47 14.19 4.35
CA ASP A 209 -2.61 13.20 5.02
C ASP A 209 -1.13 13.66 5.02
N VAL A 210 -0.91 14.92 5.37
CA VAL A 210 0.43 15.51 5.47
C VAL A 210 0.80 15.70 6.95
N CYS A 211 1.99 15.24 7.32
CA CYS A 211 2.39 15.19 8.72
C CYS A 211 3.84 15.58 8.91
N TYR A 212 4.14 16.17 10.07
CA TYR A 212 5.49 16.17 10.60
C TYR A 212 5.86 14.77 11.08
N ASN A 213 6.86 14.16 10.47
CA ASN A 213 7.38 12.86 10.94
C ASN A 213 8.45 13.04 12.03
N VAL A 214 8.09 13.77 13.07
CA VAL A 214 8.83 14.01 14.31
C VAL A 214 7.88 13.95 15.49
N HIS A 215 8.37 13.60 16.67
CA HIS A 215 7.55 13.67 17.87
C HIS A 215 7.24 15.13 18.25
N ARG A 216 5.97 15.51 18.22
CA ARG A 216 5.45 16.84 18.60
C ARG A 216 3.98 16.73 18.99
N SER A 217 3.45 17.74 19.67
CA SER A 217 2.07 17.77 20.21
C SER A 217 1.01 17.42 19.16
N MET A 218 1.07 18.10 18.00
CA MET A 218 0.25 17.82 16.82
C MET A 218 1.17 17.46 15.65
N MET A 219 1.10 16.22 15.18
CA MET A 219 1.90 15.71 14.07
C MET A 219 1.19 15.85 12.73
N CYS A 220 -0.14 15.72 12.71
CA CYS A 220 -0.95 15.83 11.50
C CYS A 220 -2.24 16.64 11.79
N PRO A 221 -2.67 17.52 10.86
CA PRO A 221 -1.91 17.97 9.69
C PRO A 221 -0.71 18.85 10.10
N ILE A 222 0.08 19.31 9.12
CA ILE A 222 1.07 20.37 9.39
C ILE A 222 0.38 21.73 9.53
N GLU A 223 0.95 22.65 10.32
CA GLU A 223 0.29 23.92 10.67
C GLU A 223 -0.03 24.81 9.46
N GLU A 224 0.74 24.69 8.39
CA GLU A 224 0.56 25.44 7.14
C GLU A 224 -0.84 25.20 6.52
N PHE A 225 -1.38 23.99 6.68
CA PHE A 225 -2.72 23.62 6.19
C PHE A 225 -3.86 24.02 7.12
N LEU A 226 -3.56 24.56 8.30
CA LEU A 226 -4.54 25.06 9.27
C LEU A 226 -4.74 26.57 9.17
N THR A 227 -4.08 27.24 8.22
CA THR A 227 -4.27 28.68 7.98
C THR A 227 -5.59 28.94 7.27
N ASP A 228 -6.27 30.05 7.62
CA ASP A 228 -7.55 30.43 7.02
C ASP A 228 -7.48 30.48 5.49
N ASP A 229 -6.40 31.03 4.93
CA ASP A 229 -6.20 31.11 3.49
C ASP A 229 -6.13 29.73 2.82
N VAL A 230 -5.45 28.76 3.43
CA VAL A 230 -5.35 27.39 2.89
C VAL A 230 -6.66 26.63 3.07
N ILE A 231 -7.37 26.84 4.18
CA ILE A 231 -8.70 26.26 4.40
C ILE A 231 -9.70 26.79 3.36
N GLU A 232 -9.70 28.11 3.10
CA GLU A 232 -10.55 28.70 2.08
C GLU A 232 -10.15 28.26 0.66
N ALA A 233 -8.85 28.06 0.40
CA ALA A 233 -8.40 27.46 -0.86
C ALA A 233 -8.92 26.02 -1.03
N MET A 234 -8.79 25.16 -0.01
CA MET A 234 -9.34 23.79 -0.03
C MET A 234 -10.85 23.80 -0.25
N ARG A 235 -11.58 24.71 0.40
CA ARG A 235 -13.02 24.89 0.17
C ARG A 235 -13.33 25.30 -1.26
N ALA A 236 -12.58 26.24 -1.84
CA ALA A 236 -12.81 26.71 -3.20
C ALA A 236 -12.64 25.61 -4.26
N ILE A 237 -11.75 24.65 -4.01
CA ILE A 237 -11.52 23.48 -4.87
C ILE A 237 -12.31 22.23 -4.44
N THR A 238 -13.19 22.32 -3.45
CA THR A 238 -14.13 21.25 -3.12
C THR A 238 -15.45 21.47 -3.87
N THR A 239 -16.07 20.40 -4.35
CA THR A 239 -17.42 20.47 -4.92
C THR A 239 -18.46 20.81 -3.86
N ASP A 240 -19.64 21.28 -4.27
CA ASP A 240 -20.67 21.74 -3.32
C ASP A 240 -21.18 20.61 -2.38
N ASN A 241 -21.12 19.36 -2.85
CA ASN A 241 -21.43 18.16 -2.06
C ASN A 241 -20.18 17.39 -1.62
N GLY A 242 -18.99 17.97 -1.84
CA GLY A 242 -17.74 17.34 -1.53
C GLY A 242 -17.37 17.44 -0.06
N ALA A 243 -16.30 16.74 0.32
CA ALA A 243 -15.80 16.75 1.69
C ALA A 243 -14.29 16.86 1.75
N VAL A 244 -13.82 17.52 2.81
CA VAL A 244 -12.42 17.50 3.22
C VAL A 244 -12.30 16.53 4.40
N ILE A 245 -11.47 15.51 4.26
CA ILE A 245 -11.19 14.49 5.27
C ILE A 245 -9.75 14.67 5.74
N VAL A 246 -9.57 14.99 7.02
CA VAL A 246 -8.28 15.33 7.60
C VAL A 246 -7.79 14.22 8.51
N ASN A 247 -6.55 13.77 8.31
CA ASN A 247 -5.86 12.92 9.27
C ASN A 247 -5.34 13.78 10.44
N ILE A 248 -5.86 13.56 11.64
CA ILE A 248 -5.43 14.26 12.85
C ILE A 248 -4.67 13.29 13.74
N ILE A 249 -3.41 13.62 14.03
CA ILE A 249 -2.56 12.84 14.93
C ILE A 249 -1.94 13.78 15.96
N THR A 250 -2.25 13.53 17.23
CA THR A 250 -1.63 14.19 18.38
C THR A 250 -0.87 13.20 19.24
N THR A 251 -0.07 13.70 20.19
CA THR A 251 0.32 12.88 21.33
C THR A 251 -0.87 12.68 22.28
N LYS A 252 -0.79 11.64 23.12
CA LYS A 252 -1.82 11.34 24.12
C LYS A 252 -2.03 12.52 25.09
N ASP A 253 -0.97 13.24 25.43
CA ASP A 253 -0.99 14.34 26.41
C ASP A 253 -1.34 15.69 25.77
N SER A 254 -1.58 15.74 24.46
CA SER A 254 -1.89 16.97 23.71
C SER A 254 -3.12 16.80 22.83
N THR A 255 -4.09 16.00 23.27
CA THR A 255 -5.37 15.79 22.56
C THR A 255 -6.16 17.08 22.35
N SER A 256 -5.99 18.07 23.23
CA SER A 256 -6.60 19.41 23.07
C SER A 256 -6.11 20.16 21.82
N GLU A 257 -4.96 19.80 21.25
CA GLU A 257 -4.50 20.40 19.98
C GLU A 257 -5.38 19.96 18.80
N ALA A 258 -6.12 18.85 18.92
CA ALA A 258 -7.06 18.41 17.89
C ALA A 258 -8.36 19.24 17.87
N ASP A 259 -8.67 19.95 18.96
CA ASP A 259 -9.87 20.78 19.09
C ASP A 259 -9.66 22.24 18.64
N ARG A 260 -8.42 22.60 18.29
CA ARG A 260 -8.01 23.95 17.92
C ARG A 260 -8.18 24.19 16.42
#